data_AF-A0A931B037-F1
#
_entry.id   AF-A0A931B037-F1
#
_cell.length_a   1.000
_cell.length_b   1.000
_cell.length_c   1.000
_cell.angle_alpha   90.00
_cell.angle_beta   90.00
_cell.angle_gamma   90.00
#
_symmetry.space_group_name_H-M   'P 1'
#
loop_
_entity.id
_entity.type
_entity.pdbx_description
1 polymer ?
#
loop_
_entity_poly.entity_id
_entity_poly.type
_entity_poly.pdbx_seq_one_letter_code
_entity_poly.pdbx_strand_id
1 'polypeptide(L)'
;MVLLKIFPESHLLEENGTIKIGLLISSCLLPLYMVYISARPPISSARWLGLKFTVVSTIDYLTSGIVMYAAFCFLNLSVRFVDMESIFIIATIAGIISMVPGGFGAFDVIFLLGVTQELNVAKEQALMALILYRLAYYIIPLLIGLLLCISEIQVLISQRIGNNQLTILSKELTSVVFSITQEQIKQIGRALSTSLFFVCSLLFLLDSCLLFLDYAYLKDILLLVISPFYTCVSVLLCTDSVVIYNGAIATYKNLRIKVFVVGLCQVVLFFEGMSLTATLLTMALVINLFFLKRWLEVEVIKRSILEKVIWVVTILFVIESLVEVYVMLPDQQLLLMAGSVFFLLFLWGGWEFFQRKKLRKTLKLNFQQLNEEEYQSFL
;
A
#
# COMPACT_ATOMS: atom_id res chain seq x y z
N MET A 1 -12.20 -7.30 -33.53
CA MET A 1 -12.38 -6.39 -34.68
C MET A 1 -11.07 -6.10 -35.40
N VAL A 2 -9.97 -5.83 -34.67
CA VAL A 2 -8.61 -5.68 -35.24
C VAL A 2 -8.15 -6.93 -36.03
N LEU A 3 -8.23 -8.13 -35.45
CA LEU A 3 -7.88 -9.40 -36.13
C LEU A 3 -8.78 -9.77 -37.32
N LEU A 4 -10.00 -9.22 -37.37
CA LEU A 4 -10.98 -9.48 -38.45
C LEU A 4 -10.84 -8.48 -39.60
N LYS A 5 -9.79 -7.63 -39.61
CA LYS A 5 -9.56 -6.56 -40.59
C LYS A 5 -10.70 -5.53 -40.70
N ILE A 6 -11.53 -5.41 -39.67
CA ILE A 6 -12.60 -4.39 -39.58
C ILE A 6 -11.98 -3.02 -39.23
N PHE A 7 -10.84 -3.03 -38.54
CA PHE A 7 -10.02 -1.87 -38.22
C PHE A 7 -8.67 -1.98 -38.93
N PRO A 8 -8.11 -0.88 -39.47
CA PRO A 8 -6.78 -0.90 -40.08
C PRO A 8 -5.73 -1.33 -39.05
N GLU A 9 -4.80 -2.20 -39.47
CA GLU A 9 -3.65 -2.59 -38.64
C GLU A 9 -2.81 -1.33 -38.40
N SER A 10 -2.70 -0.88 -37.14
CA SER A 10 -1.75 0.19 -36.81
C SER A 10 -0.33 -0.28 -37.08
N HIS A 11 0.55 0.61 -37.50
CA HIS A 11 1.95 0.30 -37.84
C HIS A 11 2.68 -0.36 -36.65
N LEU A 12 2.22 -0.10 -35.42
CA LEU A 12 2.66 -0.74 -34.17
C LEU A 12 2.40 -2.26 -34.07
N LEU A 13 1.43 -2.79 -34.80
CA LEU A 13 1.08 -4.21 -34.81
C LEU A 13 1.81 -4.99 -35.91
N GLU A 14 2.31 -4.33 -36.96
CA GLU A 14 2.99 -4.98 -38.08
C GLU A 14 4.39 -5.48 -37.71
N GLU A 15 5.14 -4.76 -36.87
CA GLU A 15 6.55 -5.07 -36.58
C GLU A 15 6.75 -6.24 -35.60
N ASN A 16 5.78 -6.59 -34.76
CA ASN A 16 6.02 -7.47 -33.62
C ASN A 16 5.05 -8.67 -33.56
N GLY A 17 5.47 -9.81 -34.14
CA GLY A 17 4.69 -11.06 -34.19
C GLY A 17 4.25 -11.58 -32.81
N THR A 18 4.99 -11.25 -31.75
CA THR A 18 4.67 -11.61 -30.37
C THR A 18 3.37 -10.96 -29.88
N ILE A 19 3.11 -9.71 -30.27
CA ILE A 19 1.90 -8.97 -29.90
C ILE A 19 0.69 -9.56 -30.65
N LYS A 20 0.85 -9.93 -31.92
CA LYS A 20 -0.20 -10.62 -32.71
C LYS A 20 -0.63 -11.94 -32.04
N ILE A 21 0.32 -12.73 -31.55
CA ILE A 21 0.03 -13.99 -30.83
C ILE A 21 -0.69 -13.72 -29.50
N GLY A 22 -0.22 -12.75 -28.70
CA GLY A 22 -0.88 -12.37 -27.45
C GLY A 22 -2.32 -11.90 -27.65
N LEU A 23 -2.55 -11.10 -28.70
CA LEU A 23 -3.88 -10.60 -29.05
C LEU A 23 -4.82 -11.71 -29.54
N LEU A 24 -4.30 -12.71 -30.27
CA LEU A 24 -5.04 -13.91 -30.69
C LEU A 24 -5.46 -14.75 -29.48
N ILE A 25 -4.55 -14.99 -28.53
CA ILE A 25 -4.83 -15.74 -27.30
C ILE A 25 -5.90 -15.02 -26.47
N SER A 26 -5.77 -13.70 -26.28
CA SER A 26 -6.75 -12.88 -25.56
C SER A 26 -8.12 -12.89 -26.26
N SER A 27 -8.16 -12.76 -27.59
CA SER A 27 -9.40 -12.79 -28.36
C SER A 27 -10.10 -14.15 -28.34
N CYS A 28 -9.36 -15.25 -28.14
CA CYS A 28 -9.92 -16.61 -28.04
C CYS A 28 -10.44 -16.92 -26.63
N LEU A 29 -9.91 -16.24 -25.61
CA LEU A 29 -10.32 -16.43 -24.22
C LEU A 29 -11.81 -16.14 -23.99
N LEU A 30 -12.33 -15.04 -24.56
CA LEU A 30 -13.73 -14.65 -24.41
C LEU A 30 -14.72 -15.67 -25.01
N PRO A 31 -14.60 -16.11 -26.29
CA PRO A 31 -15.50 -17.12 -26.83
C PRO A 31 -15.36 -18.47 -26.10
N LEU A 32 -14.16 -18.88 -25.69
CA LEU A 32 -13.97 -20.09 -24.88
C LEU A 32 -14.66 -19.99 -23.52
N TYR A 33 -14.52 -18.84 -22.85
CA TYR A 33 -15.19 -18.55 -21.58
C TYR A 33 -16.72 -18.57 -21.72
N MET A 34 -17.22 -18.01 -22.81
CA MET A 34 -18.66 -17.97 -23.12
C MET A 34 -19.23 -19.35 -23.43
N VAL A 35 -18.49 -20.18 -24.17
CA VAL A 35 -18.84 -21.58 -24.41
C VAL A 35 -18.80 -22.37 -23.11
N TYR A 36 -17.79 -22.18 -22.26
CA TYR A 36 -17.67 -22.85 -20.97
C TYR A 36 -18.84 -22.53 -20.03
N ILE A 37 -19.20 -21.25 -19.87
CA ILE A 37 -20.34 -20.84 -19.03
C ILE A 37 -21.66 -21.32 -19.61
N SER A 38 -21.80 -21.31 -20.95
CA SER A 38 -22.99 -21.83 -21.60
C SER A 38 -23.11 -23.36 -21.42
N ALA A 39 -21.99 -24.08 -21.37
CA ALA A 39 -21.97 -25.53 -21.17
C ALA A 39 -22.15 -25.94 -19.71
N ARG A 40 -21.66 -25.14 -18.75
CA ARG A 40 -21.77 -25.38 -17.30
C ARG A 40 -22.21 -24.10 -16.57
N PRO A 41 -23.50 -23.71 -16.67
CA PRO A 41 -23.98 -22.50 -16.02
C PRO A 41 -23.95 -22.68 -14.49
N PRO A 42 -23.41 -21.71 -13.73
CA PRO A 42 -23.45 -21.73 -12.26
C PRO A 42 -24.87 -21.72 -11.69
N ILE A 43 -25.81 -21.13 -12.43
CA ILE A 43 -27.23 -21.04 -12.10
C ILE A 43 -28.03 -21.39 -13.36
N SER A 44 -28.85 -22.44 -13.30
CA SER A 44 -29.55 -22.99 -14.47
C SER A 44 -30.49 -21.99 -15.17
N SER A 45 -31.06 -21.05 -14.42
CA SER A 45 -31.95 -20.00 -14.96
C SER A 45 -31.22 -18.85 -15.66
N ALA A 46 -29.91 -18.69 -15.45
CA ALA A 46 -29.13 -17.52 -15.88
C ALA A 46 -28.07 -17.83 -16.96
N ARG A 47 -28.28 -18.87 -17.77
CA ARG A 47 -27.33 -19.32 -18.82
C ARG A 47 -26.89 -18.22 -19.79
N TRP A 48 -27.78 -17.30 -20.15
CA TRP A 48 -27.52 -16.23 -21.12
C TRP A 48 -26.96 -14.94 -20.50
N LEU A 49 -26.76 -14.91 -19.18
CA LEU A 49 -26.35 -13.70 -18.47
C LEU A 49 -24.97 -13.21 -18.91
N GLY A 50 -24.02 -14.13 -19.13
CA GLY A 50 -22.68 -13.80 -19.65
C GLY A 50 -22.74 -13.08 -21.00
N LEU A 51 -23.57 -13.58 -21.93
CA LEU A 51 -23.80 -12.95 -23.24
C LEU A 51 -24.38 -11.55 -23.11
N LYS A 52 -25.39 -11.38 -22.24
CA LYS A 52 -25.99 -10.07 -21.99
C LYS A 52 -24.94 -9.07 -21.48
N PHE A 53 -24.09 -9.45 -20.53
CA PHE A 53 -23.03 -8.58 -20.03
C PHE A 53 -21.96 -8.28 -21.08
N THR A 54 -21.59 -9.23 -21.93
CA THR A 54 -20.66 -8.96 -23.03
C THR A 54 -21.22 -7.94 -24.02
N VAL A 55 -22.51 -8.06 -24.38
CA VAL A 55 -23.16 -7.09 -25.28
C VAL A 55 -23.22 -5.71 -24.63
N VAL A 56 -23.65 -5.62 -23.37
CA VAL A 56 -23.69 -4.34 -22.63
C VAL A 56 -22.30 -3.72 -22.53
N SER A 57 -21.27 -4.50 -22.18
CA SER A 57 -19.89 -4.01 -22.09
C SER A 57 -19.36 -3.55 -23.45
N THR A 58 -19.72 -4.24 -24.55
CA THR A 58 -19.31 -3.81 -25.91
C THR A 58 -19.94 -2.47 -26.26
N ILE A 59 -21.22 -2.27 -25.93
CA ILE A 59 -21.93 -1.00 -26.13
C ILE A 59 -21.30 0.10 -25.28
N ASP A 60 -20.93 -0.19 -24.03
CA ASP A 60 -20.31 0.76 -23.12
C ASP A 60 -18.98 1.28 -23.66
N TYR A 61 -18.07 0.38 -24.05
CA TYR A 61 -16.78 0.79 -24.65
C TYR A 61 -16.95 1.55 -25.96
N LEU A 62 -17.88 1.12 -26.85
CA LEU A 62 -18.18 1.87 -28.07
C LEU A 62 -18.72 3.27 -27.79
N THR A 63 -19.57 3.41 -26.77
CA THR A 63 -20.14 4.70 -26.38
C THR A 63 -19.06 5.62 -25.80
N SER A 64 -18.15 5.06 -24.99
CA SER A 64 -16.97 5.78 -24.49
C SER A 64 -16.08 6.29 -25.64
N GLY A 65 -15.83 5.46 -26.65
CA GLY A 65 -15.13 5.85 -27.87
C GLY A 65 -15.85 6.95 -28.67
N ILE A 66 -17.19 6.90 -28.77
CA ILE A 66 -18.00 7.96 -29.38
C ILE A 66 -17.83 9.31 -28.65
N VAL A 67 -17.74 9.32 -27.32
CA VAL A 67 -17.47 10.55 -26.56
C VAL A 67 -16.09 11.12 -26.89
N MET A 68 -15.08 10.26 -27.04
CA MET A 68 -13.75 10.69 -27.52
C MET A 68 -13.82 11.25 -28.94
N TYR A 69 -14.55 10.59 -29.85
CA TYR A 69 -14.74 11.07 -31.21
C TYR A 69 -15.42 12.43 -31.25
N ALA A 70 -16.44 12.63 -30.42
CA ALA A 70 -17.11 13.92 -30.29
C ALA A 70 -16.12 15.02 -29.87
N ALA A 71 -15.18 14.73 -28.96
CA ALA A 71 -14.12 15.67 -28.58
C ALA A 71 -13.22 16.04 -29.77
N PHE A 72 -12.90 15.09 -30.66
CA PHE A 72 -12.15 15.37 -31.90
C PHE A 72 -12.96 16.27 -32.86
N CYS A 73 -14.26 16.01 -33.00
CA CYS A 73 -15.15 16.84 -33.81
C CYS A 73 -15.24 18.28 -33.26
N PHE A 74 -15.32 18.46 -31.93
CA PHE A 74 -15.32 19.79 -31.31
C PHE A 74 -14.04 20.59 -31.59
N LEU A 75 -12.92 19.90 -31.79
CA LEU A 75 -11.63 20.50 -32.14
C LEU A 75 -11.42 20.64 -33.66
N ASN A 76 -12.44 20.35 -34.46
CA ASN A 76 -12.38 20.35 -35.94
C ASN A 76 -11.27 19.44 -36.51
N LEU A 77 -10.99 18.32 -35.85
CA LEU A 77 -10.03 17.33 -36.32
C LEU A 77 -10.70 16.41 -37.34
N SER A 78 -10.24 16.44 -38.59
CA SER A 78 -10.77 15.60 -39.68
C SER A 78 -10.18 14.19 -39.64
N VAL A 79 -10.63 13.39 -38.67
CA VAL A 79 -10.22 11.99 -38.49
C VAL A 79 -11.43 11.07 -38.70
N ARG A 80 -11.25 9.92 -39.37
CA ARG A 80 -12.33 8.94 -39.50
C ARG A 80 -12.57 8.24 -38.16
N PHE A 81 -13.83 8.08 -37.77
CA PHE A 81 -14.22 7.41 -36.52
C PHE A 81 -13.50 6.07 -36.31
N VAL A 82 -13.46 5.26 -37.37
CA VAL A 82 -12.85 3.91 -37.36
C VAL A 82 -11.36 3.95 -36.96
N ASP A 83 -10.61 4.94 -37.44
CA ASP A 83 -9.17 5.02 -37.16
C ASP A 83 -8.92 5.48 -35.71
N MET A 84 -9.70 6.46 -35.24
CA MET A 84 -9.62 6.93 -33.85
C MET A 84 -10.04 5.84 -32.86
N GLU A 85 -11.16 5.15 -33.14
CA GLU A 85 -11.69 4.07 -32.30
C GLU A 85 -10.69 2.92 -32.16
N SER A 86 -9.96 2.61 -33.23
CA SER A 86 -8.89 1.60 -33.21
C SER A 86 -7.81 1.93 -32.19
N ILE A 87 -7.34 3.19 -32.21
CA ILE A 87 -6.31 3.68 -31.28
C ILE A 87 -6.87 3.75 -29.86
N PHE A 88 -8.12 4.18 -29.69
CA PHE A 88 -8.80 4.25 -28.41
C PHE A 88 -8.91 2.87 -27.73
N ILE A 89 -9.26 1.82 -28.47
CA ILE A 89 -9.32 0.44 -27.96
C ILE A 89 -7.93 -0.03 -27.51
N ILE A 90 -6.88 0.21 -28.32
CA ILE A 90 -5.50 -0.19 -27.97
C ILE A 90 -5.04 0.52 -26.70
N ALA A 91 -5.27 1.83 -26.60
CA ALA A 91 -4.94 2.62 -25.43
C ALA A 91 -5.70 2.14 -24.18
N THR A 92 -6.97 1.77 -24.33
CA THR A 92 -7.81 1.23 -23.23
C THR A 92 -7.28 -0.10 -22.72
N ILE A 93 -6.91 -1.02 -23.60
CA ILE A 93 -6.31 -2.30 -23.22
C ILE A 93 -5.03 -2.08 -22.43
N ALA A 94 -4.15 -1.20 -22.90
CA ALA A 94 -2.91 -0.91 -22.21
C ALA A 94 -3.12 -0.19 -20.87
N GLY A 95 -4.13 0.69 -20.80
CA GLY A 95 -4.60 1.28 -19.54
C GLY A 95 -4.98 0.22 -18.52
N ILE A 96 -5.75 -0.80 -18.93
CA ILE A 96 -6.17 -1.92 -18.07
C ILE A 96 -4.97 -2.75 -17.61
N ILE A 97 -4.04 -3.07 -18.52
CA ILE A 97 -2.83 -3.86 -18.20
C ILE A 97 -1.97 -3.15 -17.15
N SER A 98 -1.91 -1.82 -17.16
CA SER A 98 -1.08 -1.06 -16.23
C SER A 98 -1.58 -1.07 -14.78
N MET A 99 -2.84 -1.45 -14.52
CA MET A 99 -3.46 -1.46 -13.19
C MET A 99 -3.39 -0.11 -12.44
N VAL A 100 -3.15 0.99 -13.16
CA VAL A 100 -3.14 2.33 -12.56
C VAL A 100 -4.57 2.75 -12.28
N PRO A 101 -4.91 3.17 -11.03
CA PRO A 101 -6.25 3.61 -10.69
C PRO A 101 -6.69 4.77 -11.61
N GLY A 102 -7.85 4.59 -12.26
CA GLY A 102 -8.39 5.56 -13.22
C GLY A 102 -7.71 5.58 -14.60
N GLY A 103 -6.83 4.63 -14.90
CA GLY A 103 -6.13 4.55 -16.20
C GLY A 103 -5.20 5.73 -16.50
N PHE A 104 -4.87 6.54 -15.49
CA PHE A 104 -4.00 7.71 -15.64
C PHE A 104 -2.61 7.31 -16.14
N GLY A 105 -2.09 8.02 -17.14
CA GLY A 105 -0.75 7.81 -17.68
C GLY A 105 -0.68 6.78 -18.80
N ALA A 106 -0.92 5.50 -18.53
CA ALA A 106 -0.72 4.44 -19.55
C ALA A 106 -1.67 4.58 -20.75
N PHE A 107 -2.95 4.88 -20.50
CA PHE A 107 -3.92 5.19 -21.56
C PHE A 107 -3.49 6.45 -22.33
N ASP A 108 -3.17 7.53 -21.62
CA ASP A 108 -2.89 8.84 -22.22
C ASP A 108 -1.66 8.80 -23.13
N VAL A 109 -0.59 8.14 -22.68
CA VAL A 109 0.66 8.02 -23.44
C VAL A 109 0.43 7.25 -24.74
N ILE A 110 -0.27 6.11 -24.66
CA ILE A 110 -0.48 5.25 -25.82
C ILE A 110 -1.49 5.88 -26.78
N PHE A 111 -2.51 6.57 -26.27
CA PHE A 111 -3.45 7.33 -27.09
C PHE A 111 -2.77 8.49 -27.82
N LEU A 112 -1.96 9.30 -27.10
CA LEU A 112 -1.20 10.40 -27.72
C LEU A 112 -0.24 9.87 -28.78
N LEU A 113 0.47 8.78 -28.49
CA LEU A 113 1.41 8.17 -29.42
C LEU A 113 0.68 7.70 -30.69
N GLY A 114 -0.41 6.95 -30.53
CA GLY A 114 -1.19 6.44 -31.66
C GLY A 114 -1.78 7.56 -32.51
N VAL A 115 -2.35 8.59 -31.90
CA VAL A 115 -2.96 9.71 -32.64
C VAL A 115 -1.91 10.59 -33.33
N THR A 116 -0.76 10.83 -32.70
CA THR A 116 0.29 11.66 -33.31
C THR A 116 1.04 10.93 -34.43
N GLN A 117 1.30 9.64 -34.28
CA GLN A 117 2.07 8.85 -35.25
C GLN A 117 1.21 8.33 -36.41
N GLU A 118 0.00 7.82 -36.14
CA GLU A 118 -0.84 7.17 -37.17
C GLU A 118 -1.78 8.17 -37.86
N LEU A 119 -2.24 9.21 -37.15
CA LEU A 119 -3.22 10.18 -37.66
C LEU A 119 -2.63 11.56 -37.98
N ASN A 120 -1.32 11.76 -37.76
CA ASN A 120 -0.62 13.03 -37.98
C ASN A 120 -1.30 14.26 -37.31
N VAL A 121 -1.97 14.05 -36.19
CA VAL A 121 -2.60 15.13 -35.41
C VAL A 121 -1.53 15.78 -34.53
N ALA A 122 -1.55 17.11 -34.43
CA ALA A 122 -0.63 17.84 -33.57
C ALA A 122 -0.78 17.42 -32.10
N LYS A 123 0.33 17.27 -31.38
CA LYS A 123 0.35 16.78 -29.99
C LYS A 123 -0.52 17.64 -29.07
N GLU A 124 -0.51 18.95 -29.29
CA GLU A 124 -1.29 19.93 -28.52
C GLU A 124 -2.80 19.70 -28.70
N GLN A 125 -3.23 19.40 -29.92
CA GLN A 125 -4.63 19.13 -30.26
C GLN A 125 -5.09 17.78 -29.70
N ALA A 126 -4.26 16.75 -29.80
CA ALA A 126 -4.55 15.43 -29.23
C ALA A 126 -4.66 15.49 -27.70
N LEU A 127 -3.79 16.27 -27.04
CA LEU A 127 -3.85 16.51 -25.59
C LEU A 127 -5.13 17.27 -25.21
N MET A 128 -5.51 18.28 -25.99
CA MET A 128 -6.77 19.00 -25.78
C MET A 128 -7.99 18.06 -25.90
N ALA A 129 -7.99 17.14 -26.87
CA ALA A 129 -9.04 16.14 -27.03
C ALA A 129 -9.14 15.22 -25.80
N LEU A 130 -8.00 14.76 -25.26
CA LEU A 130 -7.94 13.94 -24.04
C LEU A 130 -8.52 14.67 -22.82
N ILE A 131 -8.20 15.96 -22.65
CA ILE A 131 -8.73 16.76 -21.56
C ILE A 131 -10.25 16.88 -21.68
N LEU A 132 -10.75 17.20 -22.88
CA LEU A 132 -12.19 17.31 -23.13
C LEU A 132 -12.91 15.99 -22.87
N TYR A 133 -12.35 14.87 -23.32
CA TYR A 133 -12.87 13.54 -23.03
C TYR A 133 -12.93 13.27 -21.52
N ARG A 134 -11.85 13.58 -20.77
CA ARG A 134 -11.82 13.39 -19.32
C ARG A 134 -12.85 14.25 -18.58
N LEU A 135 -13.03 15.49 -19.01
CA LEU A 135 -14.06 16.35 -18.45
C LEU A 135 -15.46 15.77 -18.69
N ALA A 136 -15.75 15.36 -19.93
CA ALA A 136 -17.06 14.85 -20.32
C ALA A 136 -17.39 13.47 -19.73
N TYR A 137 -16.41 12.56 -19.68
CA TYR A 137 -16.63 11.17 -19.28
C TYR A 137 -16.41 10.92 -17.78
N TYR A 138 -15.57 11.72 -17.11
CA TYR A 138 -15.24 11.52 -15.69
C TYR A 138 -15.83 12.62 -14.80
N ILE A 139 -15.54 13.88 -15.10
CA ILE A 139 -15.84 15.00 -14.18
C ILE A 139 -17.32 15.38 -14.22
N ILE A 140 -17.91 15.53 -15.40
CA ILE A 140 -19.32 15.93 -15.54
C ILE A 140 -20.26 14.88 -14.91
N PRO A 141 -20.12 13.57 -15.20
CA PRO A 141 -20.97 12.55 -14.58
C PRO A 141 -20.81 12.50 -13.06
N LEU A 142 -19.59 12.73 -12.54
CA LEU A 142 -19.34 12.83 -11.10
C LEU A 142 -20.10 13.99 -10.46
N LEU A 143 -20.07 15.18 -11.07
CA LEU A 143 -20.78 16.36 -10.56
C LEU A 143 -22.29 16.16 -10.60
N ILE A 144 -22.82 15.58 -11.68
CA ILE A 144 -24.25 15.26 -11.79
C ILE A 144 -24.65 14.25 -10.71
N GLY A 145 -23.87 13.18 -10.52
CA GLY A 145 -24.10 12.19 -9.48
C GLY A 145 -24.10 12.79 -8.08
N LEU A 146 -23.19 13.73 -7.81
CA LEU A 146 -23.13 14.44 -6.52
C LEU A 146 -24.36 15.33 -6.30
N LEU A 147 -24.78 16.09 -7.33
CA LEU A 147 -25.97 16.92 -7.26
C LEU A 147 -27.25 16.11 -7.02
N LEU A 148 -27.40 14.99 -7.74
CA LEU A 148 -28.52 14.08 -7.56
C LEU A 148 -28.52 13.46 -6.16
N CYS A 149 -27.35 13.03 -5.67
CA CYS A 149 -27.20 12.47 -4.33
C CYS A 149 -27.61 13.46 -3.23
N ILE A 150 -27.20 14.73 -3.34
CA ILE A 150 -27.62 15.78 -2.38
C ILE A 150 -29.13 15.94 -2.40
N SER A 151 -29.75 15.96 -3.58
CA SER A 151 -31.21 16.13 -3.71
C SER A 151 -32.00 14.95 -3.12
N GLU A 152 -31.55 13.71 -3.34
CA GLU A 152 -32.19 12.52 -2.77
C GLU A 152 -32.02 12.45 -1.26
N ILE A 153 -30.82 12.76 -0.75
CA ILE A 153 -30.56 12.84 0.69
C ILE A 153 -31.47 13.89 1.33
N GLN A 154 -31.65 15.06 0.71
CA GLN A 154 -32.53 16.10 1.23
C GLN A 154 -34.00 15.66 1.29
N VAL A 155 -34.51 14.98 0.26
CA VAL A 155 -35.88 14.45 0.23
C VAL A 155 -36.08 13.34 1.28
N LEU A 156 -35.12 12.43 1.40
CA LEU A 156 -35.15 11.35 2.40
C LEU A 156 -35.07 11.90 3.84
N ILE A 157 -34.30 12.96 4.06
CA ILE A 157 -34.23 13.67 5.33
C ILE A 157 -35.58 14.34 5.63
N SER A 158 -36.16 15.05 4.66
CA SER A 158 -37.43 15.78 4.86
C SER A 158 -38.62 14.86 5.15
N GLN A 159 -38.67 13.65 4.57
CA GLN A 159 -39.74 12.68 4.82
C GLN A 159 -39.61 11.97 6.18
N ARG A 160 -38.38 11.86 6.71
CA ARG A 160 -38.08 11.06 7.90
C ARG A 160 -37.87 11.88 9.17
N ILE A 161 -37.75 13.21 9.07
CA ILE A 161 -37.78 14.17 10.20
C ILE A 161 -39.14 14.18 10.92
N GLY A 162 -40.23 13.80 10.23
CA GLY A 162 -41.56 13.71 10.84
C GLY A 162 -41.75 12.54 11.81
N ASN A 163 -40.82 11.58 11.89
CA ASN A 163 -40.93 10.41 12.77
C ASN A 163 -39.58 10.20 13.48
N ASN A 164 -39.55 10.22 14.81
CA ASN A 164 -38.36 10.15 15.68
C ASN A 164 -37.42 8.92 15.48
N GLN A 165 -37.59 8.13 14.42
CA GLN A 165 -36.74 7.02 14.00
C GLN A 165 -35.41 7.46 13.34
N LEU A 166 -35.23 8.75 13.00
CA LEU A 166 -33.97 9.23 12.40
C LEU A 166 -32.78 9.13 13.35
N THR A 167 -32.96 9.27 14.66
CA THR A 167 -31.87 9.08 15.63
C THR A 167 -31.41 7.63 15.73
N ILE A 168 -32.25 6.66 15.33
CA ILE A 168 -31.90 5.24 15.37
C ILE A 168 -31.22 4.86 14.05
N LEU A 169 -31.82 5.21 12.90
CA LEU A 169 -31.26 4.86 11.59
C LEU A 169 -29.98 5.63 11.25
N SER A 170 -29.91 6.94 11.57
CA SER A 170 -28.66 7.69 11.40
C SER A 170 -27.59 7.16 12.35
N LYS A 171 -27.93 6.73 13.56
CA LYS A 171 -26.96 6.14 14.50
C LYS A 171 -26.47 4.77 14.04
N GLU A 172 -27.33 3.95 13.43
CA GLU A 172 -26.98 2.65 12.85
C GLU A 172 -26.16 2.79 11.55
N LEU A 173 -26.56 3.65 10.61
CA LEU A 173 -25.80 3.86 9.38
C LEU A 173 -24.51 4.62 9.63
N THR A 174 -24.53 5.62 10.53
CA THR A 174 -23.30 6.30 10.95
C THR A 174 -22.43 5.34 11.73
N SER A 175 -22.95 4.46 12.59
CA SER A 175 -22.09 3.47 13.27
C SER A 175 -21.50 2.45 12.30
N VAL A 176 -22.23 2.00 11.28
CA VAL A 176 -21.71 1.06 10.27
C VAL A 176 -20.69 1.73 9.35
N VAL A 177 -20.98 2.93 8.84
CA VAL A 177 -20.02 3.69 8.02
C VAL A 177 -18.81 4.11 8.86
N PHE A 178 -19.02 4.55 10.10
CA PHE A 178 -17.96 4.94 11.02
C PHE A 178 -17.12 3.74 11.46
N SER A 179 -17.71 2.56 11.69
CA SER A 179 -16.95 1.35 12.02
C SER A 179 -16.12 0.87 10.84
N ILE A 180 -16.66 0.85 9.62
CA ILE A 180 -15.91 0.50 8.40
C ILE A 180 -14.78 1.52 8.14
N THR A 181 -15.08 2.82 8.24
CA THR A 181 -14.06 3.87 8.04
C THR A 181 -13.03 3.88 9.18
N GLN A 182 -13.41 3.58 10.42
CA GLN A 182 -12.46 3.47 11.54
C GLN A 182 -11.51 2.29 11.35
N GLU A 183 -12.00 1.12 10.96
CA GLU A 183 -11.13 -0.03 10.67
C GLU A 183 -10.12 0.29 9.56
N GLN A 184 -10.58 0.93 8.48
CA GLN A 184 -9.70 1.37 7.39
C GLN A 184 -8.70 2.44 7.84
N ILE A 185 -9.13 3.45 8.61
CA ILE A 185 -8.26 4.51 9.15
C ILE A 185 -7.21 3.91 10.09
N LYS A 186 -7.57 2.95 10.93
CA LYS A 186 -6.63 2.24 11.81
C LYS A 186 -5.64 1.42 11.00
N GLN A 187 -6.09 0.70 9.96
CA GLN A 187 -5.20 -0.07 9.10
C GLN A 187 -4.20 0.83 8.34
N ILE A 188 -4.67 1.95 7.78
CA ILE A 188 -3.82 2.95 7.12
C ILE A 188 -2.86 3.59 8.12
N GLY A 189 -3.34 3.96 9.32
CA GLY A 189 -2.52 4.52 10.39
C GLY A 189 -1.42 3.57 10.86
N ARG A 190 -1.76 2.29 11.07
CA ARG A 190 -0.79 1.22 11.36
C ARG A 190 0.24 1.09 10.24
N ALA A 191 -0.18 1.02 8.98
CA ALA A 191 0.71 0.90 7.83
C ALA A 191 1.69 2.09 7.73
N LEU A 192 1.20 3.33 7.86
CA LEU A 192 2.03 4.53 7.84
C LEU A 192 3.03 4.56 9.01
N SER A 193 2.57 4.23 10.23
CA SER A 193 3.47 4.13 11.39
C SER A 193 4.55 3.07 11.19
N THR A 194 4.21 1.91 10.64
CA THR A 194 5.16 0.83 10.40
C THR A 194 6.20 1.21 9.37
N SER A 195 5.78 1.89 8.30
CA SER A 195 6.70 2.38 7.27
C SER A 195 7.69 3.37 7.85
N LEU A 196 7.22 4.31 8.67
CA LEU A 196 8.08 5.31 9.31
C LEU A 196 9.08 4.65 10.28
N PHE A 197 8.61 3.75 11.15
CA PHE A 197 9.48 2.99 12.06
C PHE A 197 10.52 2.15 11.31
N PHE A 198 10.12 1.50 10.22
CA PHE A 198 11.01 0.66 9.41
C PHE A 198 12.12 1.51 8.76
N VAL A 199 11.76 2.61 8.09
CA VAL A 199 12.73 3.52 7.44
C VAL A 199 13.69 4.12 8.47
N CYS A 200 13.18 4.65 9.60
CA CYS A 200 14.05 5.19 10.64
C CYS A 200 14.97 4.12 11.24
N SER A 201 14.46 2.91 11.47
CA SER A 201 15.28 1.82 12.00
C SER A 201 16.41 1.40 11.06
N LEU A 202 16.16 1.41 9.75
CA LEU A 202 17.16 1.08 8.74
C LEU A 202 18.24 2.17 8.67
N LEU A 203 17.84 3.45 8.73
CA LEU A 203 18.79 4.57 8.78
C LEU A 203 19.65 4.52 10.04
N PHE A 204 19.09 4.25 11.22
CA PHE A 204 19.89 4.08 12.43
C PHE A 204 20.84 2.89 12.34
N LEU A 205 20.44 1.81 11.66
CA LEU A 205 21.30 0.65 11.45
C LEU A 205 22.47 1.00 10.51
N LEU A 206 22.25 1.83 9.49
CA LEU A 206 23.33 2.38 8.66
C LEU A 206 24.26 3.31 9.46
N ASP A 207 23.72 4.23 10.25
CA ASP A 207 24.51 5.11 11.13
C ASP A 207 25.35 4.30 12.13
N SER A 208 24.84 3.14 12.54
CA SER A 208 25.53 2.25 13.47
C SER A 208 26.81 1.64 12.88
N CYS A 209 26.87 1.45 11.56
CA CYS A 209 28.08 1.05 10.86
C CYS A 209 29.11 2.20 10.83
N LEU A 210 28.66 3.42 10.55
CA LEU A 210 29.53 4.61 10.58
C LEU A 210 30.14 4.81 11.97
N LEU A 211 29.36 4.61 13.03
CA LEU A 211 29.84 4.66 14.42
C LEU A 211 30.97 3.67 14.72
N PHE A 212 30.93 2.47 14.14
CA PHE A 212 32.03 1.51 14.30
C PHE A 212 33.30 1.97 13.58
N LEU A 213 33.17 2.56 12.40
CA LEU A 213 34.29 3.15 11.67
C LEU A 213 34.88 4.35 12.42
N ASP A 214 34.04 5.26 12.91
CA ASP A 214 34.48 6.43 13.68
C ASP A 214 35.22 6.03 14.95
N TYR A 215 34.76 4.97 15.64
CA TYR A 215 35.50 4.39 16.75
C TYR A 215 36.87 3.83 16.31
N ALA A 216 36.95 3.13 15.18
CA ALA A 216 38.20 2.59 14.66
C ALA A 216 39.24 3.69 14.38
N TYR A 217 38.80 4.86 13.92
CA TYR A 217 39.66 6.01 13.62
C TYR A 217 40.03 6.83 14.87
N LEU A 218 39.03 7.22 15.69
CA LEU A 218 39.22 8.15 16.81
C LEU A 218 39.69 7.44 18.10
N LYS A 219 39.41 6.14 18.25
CA LYS A 219 39.70 5.31 19.43
C LYS A 219 39.16 5.88 20.75
N ASP A 220 38.08 6.64 20.70
CA ASP A 220 37.43 7.17 21.88
C ASP A 220 36.67 6.07 22.64
N ILE A 221 36.85 6.03 23.96
CA ILE A 221 36.21 5.06 24.86
C ILE A 221 34.70 5.28 24.90
N LEU A 222 34.24 6.52 24.73
CA LEU A 222 32.81 6.85 24.79
C LEU A 222 32.03 6.18 23.64
N LEU A 223 32.59 6.22 22.44
CA LEU A 223 32.07 5.56 21.23
C LEU A 223 32.06 4.03 21.33
N LEU A 224 33.05 3.44 22.01
CA LEU A 224 33.08 2.00 22.30
C LEU A 224 31.90 1.55 23.18
N VAL A 225 31.46 2.41 24.11
CA VAL A 225 30.34 2.10 24.99
C VAL A 225 28.99 2.38 24.32
N ILE A 226 28.87 3.43 23.51
CA ILE A 226 27.60 3.83 22.89
C ILE A 226 27.23 2.95 21.70
N SER A 227 28.20 2.62 20.84
CA SER A 227 27.92 1.88 19.60
C SER A 227 27.22 0.53 19.83
N PRO A 228 27.53 -0.29 20.85
CA PRO A 228 26.80 -1.53 21.11
C PRO A 228 25.34 -1.32 21.53
N PHE A 229 25.04 -0.28 22.32
CA PHE A 229 23.66 0.05 22.67
C PHE A 229 22.89 0.57 21.46
N TYR A 230 23.50 1.45 20.66
CA TYR A 230 22.87 2.04 19.49
C TYR A 230 22.54 0.99 18.42
N THR A 231 23.49 0.12 18.10
CA THR A 231 23.33 -0.99 17.14
C THR A 231 22.24 -1.97 17.60
N CYS A 232 22.29 -2.38 18.88
CA CYS A 232 21.32 -3.29 19.46
C CYS A 232 19.89 -2.75 19.32
N VAL A 233 19.65 -1.51 19.76
CA VAL A 233 18.29 -0.94 19.70
C VAL A 233 17.83 -0.72 18.26
N SER A 234 18.73 -0.37 17.33
CA SER A 234 18.40 -0.22 15.90
C SER A 234 17.91 -1.53 15.28
N VAL A 235 18.60 -2.65 15.55
CA VAL A 235 18.18 -3.99 15.15
C VAL A 235 16.80 -4.33 15.73
N LEU A 236 16.60 -4.05 17.01
CA LEU A 236 15.36 -4.35 17.71
C LEU A 236 14.17 -3.53 17.18
N LEU A 237 14.37 -2.26 16.85
CA LEU A 237 13.35 -1.41 16.22
C LEU A 237 12.96 -1.94 14.83
N CYS A 238 13.92 -2.44 14.05
CA CYS A 238 13.65 -3.05 12.76
C CYS A 238 12.74 -4.27 12.90
N THR A 239 12.95 -5.10 13.92
CA THR A 239 12.11 -6.29 14.17
C THR A 239 10.72 -5.95 14.71
N ASP A 240 10.58 -4.85 15.45
CA ASP A 240 9.29 -4.39 15.96
C ASP A 240 8.37 -3.85 14.86
N SER A 241 8.90 -3.40 13.73
CA SER A 241 8.10 -2.88 12.60
C SER A 241 6.99 -3.84 12.18
N VAL A 242 7.29 -5.15 12.11
CA VAL A 242 6.32 -6.21 11.79
C VAL A 242 5.29 -6.40 12.90
N VAL A 243 5.69 -6.18 14.15
CA VAL A 243 4.82 -6.33 15.32
C VAL A 243 3.84 -5.15 15.41
N ILE A 244 4.27 -3.95 15.04
CA ILE A 244 3.44 -2.75 14.93
C ILE A 244 2.36 -2.94 13.86
N TYR A 245 2.72 -3.51 12.71
CA TYR A 245 1.78 -3.72 11.59
C TYR A 245 0.61 -4.60 11.97
N ASN A 246 0.92 -5.64 12.75
CA ASN A 246 -0.06 -6.57 13.28
C ASN A 246 -0.82 -6.02 14.51
N GLY A 247 -0.48 -4.83 15.02
CA GLY A 247 -1.30 -4.09 15.98
C GLY A 247 -1.16 -4.46 17.46
N ALA A 248 -0.03 -5.02 17.92
CA ALA A 248 0.10 -5.46 19.32
C ALA A 248 0.25 -4.32 20.35
N ILE A 249 -0.64 -4.27 21.35
CA ILE A 249 -0.64 -3.28 22.43
C ILE A 249 0.58 -3.42 23.34
N ALA A 250 1.01 -4.66 23.64
CA ALA A 250 2.16 -4.92 24.50
C ALA A 250 3.46 -4.28 23.98
N THR A 251 3.58 -4.17 22.65
CA THR A 251 4.75 -3.61 21.94
C THR A 251 4.93 -2.12 22.24
N TYR A 252 3.85 -1.37 22.47
CA TYR A 252 3.92 0.06 22.77
C TYR A 252 4.80 0.37 23.99
N LYS A 253 4.71 -0.45 25.04
CA LYS A 253 5.53 -0.27 26.25
C LYS A 253 7.01 -0.46 25.94
N ASN A 254 7.35 -1.48 25.16
CA ASN A 254 8.73 -1.78 24.79
C ASN A 254 9.29 -0.74 23.82
N LEU A 255 8.49 -0.29 22.84
CA LEU A 255 8.89 0.74 21.87
C LEU A 255 9.24 2.07 22.53
N ARG A 256 8.49 2.49 23.56
CA ARG A 256 8.82 3.71 24.32
C ARG A 256 10.20 3.63 24.96
N ILE A 257 10.57 2.47 25.51
CA ILE A 257 11.89 2.26 26.11
C ILE A 257 12.96 2.28 25.01
N LYS A 258 12.73 1.61 23.87
CA LYS A 258 13.66 1.60 22.73
C LYS A 258 13.95 3.00 22.19
N VAL A 259 12.91 3.77 21.88
CA VAL A 259 13.05 5.13 21.35
C VAL A 259 13.73 6.04 22.38
N PHE A 260 13.45 5.87 23.68
CA PHE A 260 14.14 6.60 24.73
C PHE A 260 15.64 6.30 24.78
N VAL A 261 16.03 5.01 24.70
CA VAL A 261 17.44 4.61 24.70
C VAL A 261 18.18 5.16 23.46
N VAL A 262 17.59 5.06 22.27
CA VAL A 262 18.18 5.64 21.05
C VAL A 262 18.29 7.16 21.17
N GLY A 263 17.28 7.83 21.73
CA GLY A 263 17.32 9.27 21.99
C GLY A 263 18.48 9.64 22.92
N LEU A 264 18.71 8.89 24.00
CA LEU A 264 19.86 9.12 24.88
C LEU A 264 21.20 8.94 24.17
N CYS A 265 21.35 7.87 23.37
CA CYS A 265 22.55 7.67 22.56
C CYS A 265 22.79 8.85 21.61
N GLN A 266 21.75 9.33 20.93
CA GLN A 266 21.86 10.42 19.98
C GLN A 266 22.13 11.78 20.61
N VAL A 267 21.63 12.04 21.82
CA VAL A 267 22.00 13.25 22.55
C VAL A 267 23.50 13.29 22.79
N VAL A 268 24.12 12.17 23.16
CA VAL A 268 25.58 12.12 23.34
C VAL A 268 26.30 12.30 22.00
N LEU A 269 25.88 11.61 20.95
CA LEU A 269 26.47 11.74 19.60
C LEU A 269 26.30 13.14 18.98
N PHE A 270 25.27 13.87 19.38
CA PHE A 270 25.05 15.25 18.96
C PHE A 270 26.10 16.20 19.56
N PHE A 271 26.49 16.00 20.81
CA PHE A 271 27.55 16.81 21.44
C PHE A 271 28.93 16.56 20.82
N GLU A 272 29.15 15.37 20.26
CA GLU A 272 30.36 15.04 19.48
C GLU A 272 30.29 15.58 18.03
N GLY A 273 29.19 16.22 17.63
CA GLY A 273 29.04 16.85 16.32
C GLY A 273 28.77 15.88 15.16
N MET A 274 28.45 14.61 15.45
CA MET A 274 28.47 13.55 14.44
C MET A 274 27.18 13.40 13.63
N SER A 275 25.99 13.68 14.18
CA SER A 275 24.74 13.52 13.41
C SER A 275 23.55 14.39 13.86
N LEU A 276 23.29 15.45 13.08
CA LEU A 276 22.06 16.25 13.22
C LEU A 276 20.83 15.58 12.57
N THR A 277 21.05 14.69 11.60
CA THR A 277 19.99 13.93 10.92
C THR A 277 19.32 12.91 11.84
N ALA A 278 20.12 12.17 12.60
CA ALA A 278 19.64 11.10 13.48
C ALA A 278 18.74 11.65 14.61
N THR A 279 19.08 12.81 15.17
CA THR A 279 18.28 13.49 16.21
C THR A 279 16.92 13.97 15.70
N LEU A 280 16.85 14.48 14.46
CA LEU A 280 15.57 14.83 13.84
C LEU A 280 14.69 13.58 13.61
N LEU A 281 15.30 12.46 13.24
CA LEU A 281 14.58 11.19 13.04
C LEU A 281 14.02 10.63 14.36
N THR A 282 14.73 10.75 15.49
CA THR A 282 14.14 10.34 16.78
C THR A 282 13.00 11.24 17.22
N MET A 283 13.08 12.54 16.96
CA MET A 283 11.94 13.44 17.21
C MET A 283 10.71 13.02 16.40
N ALA A 284 10.90 12.64 15.13
CA ALA A 284 9.82 12.10 14.30
C ALA A 284 9.22 10.80 14.90
N LEU A 285 10.06 9.89 15.42
CA LEU A 285 9.59 8.67 16.08
C LEU A 285 8.86 8.93 17.40
N VAL A 286 9.29 9.90 18.20
CA VAL A 286 8.61 10.30 19.44
C VAL A 286 7.21 10.83 19.12
N ILE A 287 7.08 11.67 18.10
CA ILE A 287 5.76 12.14 17.62
C ILE A 287 4.92 10.95 17.13
N ASN A 288 5.51 10.05 16.34
CA ASN A 288 4.81 8.87 15.82
C ASN A 288 4.28 7.96 16.93
N LEU A 289 5.03 7.77 18.03
CA LEU A 289 4.58 7.00 19.20
C LEU A 289 3.29 7.56 19.81
N PHE A 290 3.11 8.88 19.85
CA PHE A 290 1.90 9.48 20.41
C PHE A 290 0.65 9.09 19.60
N PHE A 291 0.78 9.05 18.27
CA PHE A 291 -0.29 8.60 17.39
C PHE A 291 -0.51 7.09 17.42
N LEU A 292 0.57 6.31 17.52
CA LEU A 292 0.52 4.85 17.48
C LEU A 292 -0.37 4.25 18.57
N LYS A 293 -0.43 4.87 19.76
CA LYS A 293 -1.30 4.40 20.85
C LYS A 293 -2.77 4.27 20.43
N ARG A 294 -3.24 5.09 19.47
CA ARG A 294 -4.63 5.11 18.99
C ARG A 294 -4.94 3.99 18.00
N TRP A 295 -3.92 3.29 17.48
CA TRP A 295 -4.06 2.35 16.36
C TRP A 295 -3.81 0.88 16.72
N LEU A 296 -3.37 0.59 17.95
CA LEU A 296 -3.07 -0.75 18.46
C LEU A 296 -4.29 -1.38 19.15
N GLU A 297 -4.60 -2.64 18.83
CA GLU A 297 -5.85 -3.31 19.25
C GLU A 297 -5.63 -4.74 19.76
N VAL A 298 -4.64 -5.45 19.22
CA VAL A 298 -4.41 -6.86 19.50
C VAL A 298 -3.56 -6.98 20.76
N GLU A 299 -3.93 -7.84 21.71
CA GLU A 299 -3.13 -7.99 22.93
C GLU A 299 -1.81 -8.73 22.67
N VAL A 300 -1.83 -9.84 21.92
CA VAL A 300 -0.64 -10.65 21.63
C VAL A 300 -0.70 -11.35 20.27
N ILE A 301 0.41 -11.30 19.53
CA ILE A 301 0.55 -11.91 18.19
C ILE A 301 1.50 -13.13 18.23
N LYS A 302 1.29 -14.09 17.33
CA LYS A 302 2.21 -15.21 17.05
C LYS A 302 3.37 -14.72 16.16
N ARG A 303 4.63 -15.08 16.47
CA ARG A 303 5.79 -14.66 15.66
C ARG A 303 5.58 -15.06 14.20
N SER A 304 5.63 -14.08 13.31
CA SER A 304 5.56 -14.32 11.87
C SER A 304 6.90 -14.84 11.36
N ILE A 305 6.88 -15.49 10.19
CA ILE A 305 8.11 -15.91 9.50
C ILE A 305 8.95 -14.67 9.14
N LEU A 306 8.28 -13.57 8.74
CA LEU A 306 8.92 -12.29 8.41
C LEU A 306 9.75 -11.73 9.57
N GLU A 307 9.26 -11.78 10.82
CA GLU A 307 10.02 -11.33 11.99
C GLU A 307 11.36 -12.09 12.10
N LYS A 308 11.35 -13.42 11.87
CA LYS A 308 12.57 -14.23 11.92
C LYS A 308 13.54 -13.89 10.78
N VAL A 309 13.01 -13.65 9.58
CA VAL A 309 13.83 -13.27 8.42
C VAL A 309 14.52 -11.93 8.67
N ILE A 310 13.78 -10.93 9.16
CA ILE A 310 14.35 -9.61 9.50
C ILE A 310 15.44 -9.75 10.56
N TRP A 311 15.24 -10.56 11.60
CA TRP A 311 16.26 -10.86 12.60
C TRP A 311 17.54 -11.43 11.98
N VAL A 312 17.43 -12.38 11.07
CA VAL A 312 18.61 -12.98 10.41
C VAL A 312 19.32 -11.95 9.53
N VAL A 313 18.57 -11.19 8.72
CA VAL A 313 19.15 -10.20 7.81
C VAL A 313 19.86 -9.08 8.58
N THR A 314 19.27 -8.56 9.65
CA THR A 314 19.89 -7.48 10.44
C THR A 314 21.12 -7.97 11.22
N ILE A 315 21.10 -9.21 11.73
CA ILE A 315 22.29 -9.81 12.36
C ILE A 315 23.41 -10.00 11.33
N LEU A 316 23.10 -10.50 10.13
CA LEU A 316 24.09 -10.65 9.07
C LEU A 316 24.73 -9.31 8.69
N PHE A 317 23.93 -8.25 8.56
CA PHE A 317 24.44 -6.91 8.31
C PHE A 317 25.39 -6.43 9.42
N VAL A 318 25.03 -6.65 10.69
CA VAL A 318 25.90 -6.27 11.82
C VAL A 318 27.21 -7.07 11.80
N ILE A 319 27.17 -8.36 11.46
CA ILE A 319 28.38 -9.18 11.30
C ILE A 319 29.26 -8.61 10.18
N GLU A 320 28.68 -8.30 9.03
CA GLU A 320 29.41 -7.70 7.89
C GLU A 320 30.08 -6.38 8.29
N SER A 321 29.34 -5.51 8.97
CA SER A 321 29.87 -4.22 9.49
C SER A 321 31.04 -4.42 10.46
N LEU A 322 30.97 -5.42 11.35
CA LEU A 322 32.05 -5.74 12.28
C LEU A 322 33.28 -6.34 11.58
N VAL A 323 33.09 -7.09 10.50
CA VAL A 323 34.17 -7.66 9.68
C VAL A 323 34.94 -6.57 8.94
N GLU A 324 34.27 -5.54 8.42
CA GLU A 324 34.96 -4.40 7.79
C GLU A 324 35.90 -3.68 8.77
N VAL A 325 35.47 -3.57 10.02
CA VAL A 325 36.18 -2.86 11.07
C VAL A 325 37.30 -3.70 11.71
N TYR A 326 37.26 -5.03 11.53
CA TYR A 326 38.29 -5.97 12.01
C TYR A 326 39.70 -5.62 11.56
N VAL A 327 39.85 -5.14 10.32
CA VAL A 327 41.17 -4.84 9.74
C VAL A 327 41.83 -3.62 10.42
N MET A 328 41.05 -2.77 11.07
CA MET A 328 41.51 -1.49 11.62
C MET A 328 41.74 -1.49 13.14
N LEU A 329 41.20 -2.46 13.88
CA LEU A 329 41.24 -2.51 15.34
C LEU A 329 42.05 -3.70 15.88
N PRO A 330 42.71 -3.53 17.04
CA PRO A 330 43.35 -4.65 17.74
C PRO A 330 42.30 -5.64 18.27
N ASP A 331 42.65 -6.93 18.27
CA ASP A 331 41.75 -8.06 18.58
C ASP A 331 40.98 -7.90 19.90
N GLN A 332 41.59 -7.34 20.94
CA GLN A 332 40.95 -7.15 22.25
C GLN A 332 39.78 -6.15 22.22
N GLN A 333 39.93 -5.04 21.47
CA GLN A 333 38.91 -3.99 21.39
C GLN A 333 37.74 -4.44 20.50
N LEU A 334 38.04 -5.14 19.41
CA LEU A 334 37.03 -5.78 18.58
C LEU A 334 36.20 -6.79 19.37
N LEU A 335 36.87 -7.66 20.16
CA LEU A 335 36.18 -8.67 20.95
C LEU A 335 35.25 -8.02 22.00
N LEU A 336 35.66 -6.90 22.60
CA LEU A 336 34.82 -6.15 23.53
C LEU A 336 33.59 -5.55 22.84
N MET A 337 33.78 -4.92 21.67
CA MET A 337 32.72 -4.27 20.91
C MET A 337 31.74 -5.30 20.32
N ALA A 338 32.22 -6.27 19.56
CA ALA A 338 31.39 -7.33 18.98
C ALA A 338 30.72 -8.17 20.08
N GLY A 339 31.47 -8.54 21.12
CA GLY A 339 30.95 -9.31 22.25
C GLY A 339 29.83 -8.59 22.97
N SER A 340 29.96 -7.29 23.23
CA SER A 340 28.90 -6.50 23.87
C SER A 340 27.66 -6.34 22.99
N VAL A 341 27.80 -6.15 21.67
CA VAL A 341 26.67 -6.10 20.72
C VAL A 341 25.87 -7.40 20.76
N PHE A 342 26.53 -8.55 20.56
CA PHE A 342 25.85 -9.84 20.53
C PHE A 342 25.27 -10.24 21.89
N PHE A 343 25.96 -9.89 22.98
CA PHE A 343 25.47 -10.14 24.34
C PHE A 343 24.19 -9.34 24.63
N LEU A 344 24.15 -8.05 24.27
CA LEU A 344 22.97 -7.21 24.42
C LEU A 344 21.80 -7.72 23.57
N LEU A 345 22.06 -8.09 22.31
CA LEU A 345 21.04 -8.67 21.42
C LEU A 345 20.48 -9.98 21.98
N PHE A 346 21.33 -10.84 22.55
CA PHE A 346 20.90 -12.10 23.16
C PHE A 346 20.03 -11.86 24.39
N LEU A 347 20.45 -10.98 25.31
CA LEU A 347 19.68 -10.65 26.52
C LEU A 347 18.30 -10.09 26.18
N TRP A 348 18.24 -9.11 25.28
CA TRP A 348 16.98 -8.47 24.92
C TRP A 348 16.09 -9.35 24.07
N GLY A 349 16.64 -10.06 23.08
CA GLY A 349 15.92 -11.04 22.28
C GLY A 349 15.32 -12.16 23.14
N GLY A 350 16.07 -12.63 24.14
CA GLY A 350 15.63 -13.61 25.13
C GLY A 350 14.51 -13.08 26.03
N TRP A 351 14.65 -11.84 26.53
CA TRP A 351 13.63 -11.16 27.33
C TRP A 351 12.31 -11.04 26.58
N GLU A 352 12.33 -10.57 25.32
CA GLU A 352 11.13 -10.46 24.50
C GLU A 352 10.45 -11.81 24.27
N PHE A 353 11.25 -12.85 24.00
CA PHE A 353 10.74 -14.19 23.83
C PHE A 353 10.01 -14.68 25.09
N PHE A 354 10.61 -14.47 26.27
CA PHE A 354 10.01 -14.87 27.55
C PHE A 354 8.78 -14.04 27.90
N GLN A 355 8.82 -12.71 27.70
CA GLN A 355 7.71 -11.80 27.95
C GLN A 355 6.49 -12.18 27.09
N ARG A 356 6.69 -12.41 25.79
CA ARG A 356 5.61 -12.84 24.88
C ARG A 356 5.08 -14.23 25.26
N LYS A 357 5.95 -15.16 25.67
CA LYS A 357 5.52 -16.50 26.15
C LYS A 357 4.69 -16.41 27.44
N LYS A 358 5.07 -15.54 28.38
CA LYS A 358 4.33 -15.27 29.61
C LYS A 358 2.94 -14.70 29.30
N LEU A 359 2.89 -13.64 28.50
CA LEU A 359 1.63 -12.98 28.09
C LEU A 359 0.67 -13.96 27.37
N ARG A 360 1.19 -14.86 26.51
CA ARG A 360 0.36 -15.91 25.88
C ARG A 360 -0.25 -16.90 26.86
N LYS A 361 0.46 -17.24 27.95
CA LYS A 361 -0.06 -18.15 28.97
C LYS A 361 -1.17 -17.49 29.80
N THR A 362 -1.06 -16.19 30.06
CA THR A 362 -2.06 -15.42 30.80
C THR A 362 -3.34 -15.18 29.98
N LEU A 363 -3.25 -15.18 28.65
CA LEU A 363 -4.36 -14.98 27.71
C LEU A 363 -5.12 -16.25 27.32
N LYS A 364 -4.86 -17.40 27.95
CA LYS A 364 -5.77 -18.55 27.82
C LYS A 364 -7.10 -18.17 28.46
N LEU A 365 -8.02 -17.75 27.60
CA LEU A 365 -9.36 -17.24 27.87
C LEU A 365 -10.09 -18.03 28.96
N ASN A 366 -10.52 -17.31 30.00
CA ASN A 366 -11.70 -17.66 30.77
C ASN A 366 -12.90 -17.55 29.83
N PHE A 367 -13.24 -18.64 29.14
CA PHE A 367 -14.58 -18.78 28.59
C PHE A 367 -15.51 -19.08 29.76
N GLN A 368 -16.01 -18.04 30.45
CA GLN A 368 -17.27 -18.19 31.16
C GLN A 368 -18.33 -18.34 30.08
N GLN A 369 -18.94 -19.54 29.98
CA GLN A 369 -20.19 -19.69 29.24
C GLN A 369 -21.19 -18.73 29.89
N LEU A 370 -21.79 -17.85 29.08
CA LEU A 370 -22.91 -17.01 29.53
C LEU A 370 -23.99 -17.92 30.12
N ASN A 371 -24.48 -17.60 31.32
CA ASN A 371 -25.63 -18.29 31.88
C ASN A 371 -26.85 -18.05 30.98
N GLU A 372 -27.79 -19.00 30.92
CA GLU A 372 -28.99 -18.87 30.08
C GLU A 372 -29.79 -17.58 30.34
N GLU A 373 -29.80 -17.08 31.58
CA GLU A 373 -30.43 -15.82 31.95
C GLU A 373 -29.75 -14.59 31.31
N GLU A 374 -28.42 -14.57 31.24
CA GLU A 374 -27.66 -13.50 30.58
C GLU A 374 -27.84 -13.54 29.07
N TYR A 375 -27.92 -14.75 28.49
CA TYR A 375 -28.19 -14.94 27.06
C TYR A 375 -29.59 -14.47 26.66
N GLN A 376 -30.61 -14.74 27.47
CA GLN A 376 -31.98 -14.29 27.24
C GLN A 376 -32.14 -12.77 27.38
N SER A 377 -31.31 -12.10 28.18
CA SER A 377 -31.33 -10.63 28.30
C SER A 377 -30.63 -9.90 27.13
N PHE A 378 -29.83 -10.63 26.35
CA PHE A 378 -29.09 -10.10 25.21
C PHE A 378 -29.87 -10.21 23.88
N LEU A 379 -30.82 -11.15 23.79
CA LEU A 379 -31.81 -11.27 22.71
C LEU A 379 -32.98 -10.32 22.95
#